data_AF-A0AAN5AZM4-F1
#
_entry.id   AF-A0AAN5AZM4-F1
#
_cell.length_a   1.000
_cell.length_b   1.000
_cell.length_c   1.000
_cell.angle_alpha   90.00
_cell.angle_beta   90.00
_cell.angle_gamma   90.00
#
_symmetry.space_group_name_H-M   'P 1'
#
loop_
_entity.id
_entity.type
_entity.pdbx_description
1 polymer ?
#
loop_
_entity_poly.entity_id
_entity_poly.type
_entity_poly.pdbx_seq_one_letter_code
_entity_poly.pdbx_strand_id
1 'polypeptide(L)'
;MPSLDFSREEKGFEAAYAQELPALQYACASYMALLQAILSRTPHLDITKVEGRVKDRRECVNKFSRKYRAALEESNTPYEIRPYITDLIGVRVVCLYEDELEKVAQAVRSHFDVIDVTDKVTAVESTEDSFGYKGLHLDLRLTPTQAALAEHAAYAHQPFELQVRTIIQDSWSVLDHKIKYKKSIPGQLKRRINVLSALFELADREFLQIRDATEAELRQAPDETAEPDEGTDLESAPAEQAQAPGSELNAFTFLKIANHFFKDQDFEPHKVDLFVEDIRAWSPTITRARFNTLMRATIGTVKRYKQHFEDHNPQGSFNAYTVIRHCLYLGDRTTFRRALRNSSREAFEAWLKEQA
;
A
#
# COMPACT_ATOMS: atom_id res chain seq x y z
N MET A 1 11.84 45.57 4.80
CA MET A 1 11.83 46.35 6.05
C MET A 1 10.42 46.21 6.58
N PRO A 2 10.25 45.51 7.71
CA PRO A 2 8.95 45.26 8.30
C PRO A 2 8.14 46.54 8.49
N SER A 3 6.84 46.49 8.24
CA SER A 3 5.95 47.63 8.42
C SER A 3 4.60 47.20 9.00
N LEU A 4 3.84 48.17 9.51
CA LEU A 4 2.45 47.98 9.94
C LEU A 4 1.45 48.17 8.77
N ASP A 5 1.94 48.56 7.59
CA ASP A 5 1.11 48.73 6.40
C ASP A 5 0.93 47.37 5.71
N PHE A 6 -0.18 46.71 6.05
CA PHE A 6 -0.56 45.43 5.46
C PHE A 6 -0.53 45.45 3.92
N SER A 7 -1.02 46.53 3.28
CA SER A 7 -1.12 46.58 1.81
C SER A 7 0.26 46.66 1.16
N ARG A 8 1.20 47.31 1.83
CA ARG A 8 2.60 47.34 1.41
C ARG A 8 3.26 45.98 1.57
N GLU A 9 3.09 45.32 2.72
CA GLU A 9 3.66 44.00 2.99
C GLU A 9 3.07 42.92 2.06
N GLU A 10 1.76 43.01 1.77
CA GLU A 10 1.08 42.16 0.80
C GLU A 10 1.73 42.29 -0.58
N LYS A 11 1.84 43.50 -1.12
CA LYS A 11 2.48 43.73 -2.43
C LYS A 11 3.95 43.27 -2.46
N GLY A 12 4.69 43.51 -1.38
CA GLY A 12 6.07 43.06 -1.25
C GLY A 12 6.18 41.53 -1.29
N PHE A 13 5.35 40.85 -0.50
CA PHE A 13 5.24 39.39 -0.51
C PHE A 13 4.84 38.85 -1.89
N GLU A 14 3.85 39.45 -2.54
CA GLU A 14 3.38 38.98 -3.84
C GLU A 14 4.47 39.06 -4.93
N ALA A 15 5.25 40.14 -4.92
CA ALA A 15 6.37 40.33 -5.85
C ALA A 15 7.51 39.33 -5.59
N ALA A 16 7.91 39.16 -4.33
CA ALA A 16 8.94 38.18 -3.94
C ALA A 16 8.49 36.75 -4.27
N TYR A 17 7.25 36.39 -3.94
CA TYR A 17 6.69 35.07 -4.22
C TYR A 17 6.69 34.77 -5.73
N ALA A 18 6.34 35.75 -6.58
CA ALA A 18 6.36 35.55 -8.04
C ALA A 18 7.78 35.27 -8.57
N GLN A 19 8.81 35.86 -7.98
CA GLN A 19 10.21 35.61 -8.33
C GLN A 19 10.70 34.26 -7.81
N GLU A 20 10.29 33.86 -6.61
CA GLU A 20 10.66 32.58 -5.98
C GLU A 20 9.89 31.37 -6.56
N LEU A 21 8.73 31.58 -7.18
CA LEU A 21 7.82 30.52 -7.61
C LEU A 21 8.48 29.41 -8.46
N PRO A 22 9.32 29.71 -9.48
CA PRO A 22 9.99 28.65 -10.24
C PRO A 22 10.92 27.80 -9.38
N ALA A 23 11.64 28.42 -8.43
CA ALA A 23 12.52 27.71 -7.50
C ALA A 23 11.72 26.86 -6.51
N LEU A 24 10.58 27.36 -6.00
CA LEU A 24 9.67 26.59 -5.14
C LEU A 24 9.07 25.38 -5.87
N GLN A 25 8.70 25.54 -7.14
CA GLN A 25 8.18 24.44 -7.96
C GLN A 25 9.25 23.38 -8.21
N TYR A 26 10.48 23.80 -8.53
CA TYR A 26 11.62 22.91 -8.68
C TYR A 26 11.95 22.16 -7.38
N ALA A 27 11.97 22.87 -6.25
CA ALA A 27 12.16 22.27 -4.92
C ALA A 27 11.07 21.25 -4.61
N CYS A 28 9.79 21.57 -4.87
CA CYS A 28 8.68 20.66 -4.68
C CYS A 28 8.83 19.36 -5.48
N ALA A 29 9.16 19.47 -6.78
CA ALA A 29 9.38 18.29 -7.62
C ALA A 29 10.58 17.46 -7.14
N SER A 30 11.65 18.12 -6.70
CA SER A 30 12.86 17.47 -6.18
C SER A 30 12.57 16.70 -4.88
N TYR A 31 11.84 17.31 -3.94
CA TYR A 31 11.41 16.65 -2.71
C TYR A 31 10.50 15.45 -2.98
N MET A 32 9.56 15.56 -3.94
CA MET A 32 8.73 14.43 -4.34
C MET A 32 9.58 13.26 -4.86
N ALA A 33 10.54 13.54 -5.75
CA ALA A 33 11.41 12.51 -6.32
C ALA A 33 12.28 11.83 -5.23
N LEU A 34 12.85 12.63 -4.33
CA LEU A 34 13.65 12.12 -3.21
C LEU A 34 12.80 11.26 -2.26
N LEU A 35 11.60 11.71 -1.90
CA LEU A 35 10.68 10.93 -1.06
C LEU A 35 10.27 9.62 -1.74
N GLN A 36 9.94 9.66 -3.03
CA GLN A 36 9.61 8.44 -3.78
C GLN A 36 10.78 7.44 -3.77
N ALA A 37 12.01 7.92 -3.94
CA ALA A 37 13.21 7.08 -3.90
C ALA A 37 13.48 6.48 -2.51
N ILE A 38 13.26 7.24 -1.44
CA ILE A 38 13.39 6.76 -0.05
C ILE A 38 12.32 5.70 0.25
N LEU A 39 11.06 6.00 -0.05
CA LEU A 39 9.93 5.16 0.32
C LEU A 39 9.89 3.85 -0.47
N SER A 40 10.25 3.87 -1.75
CA SER A 40 10.35 2.65 -2.59
C SER A 40 11.42 1.64 -2.12
N ARG A 41 12.39 2.08 -1.31
CA ARG A 41 13.41 1.21 -0.71
C ARG A 41 13.04 0.75 0.70
N THR A 42 11.92 1.24 1.24
CA THR A 42 11.47 0.88 2.58
C THR A 42 10.63 -0.39 2.49
N PRO A 43 11.03 -1.50 3.14
CA PRO A 43 10.29 -2.75 3.06
C PRO A 43 8.93 -2.64 3.78
N HIS A 44 7.95 -3.41 3.30
CA HIS A 44 6.60 -3.50 3.88
C HIS A 44 5.85 -2.16 3.96
N LEU A 45 5.93 -1.38 2.88
CA LEU A 45 5.35 -0.05 2.82
C LEU A 45 4.66 0.16 1.47
N ASP A 46 3.33 0.19 1.49
CA ASP A 46 2.51 0.26 0.29
C ASP A 46 2.11 1.72 -0.01
N ILE A 47 3.02 2.45 -0.65
CA ILE A 47 2.69 3.80 -1.14
C ILE A 47 1.80 3.73 -2.37
N THR A 48 0.59 4.27 -2.21
CA THR A 48 -0.36 4.41 -3.32
C THR A 48 -0.05 5.67 -4.14
N LYS A 49 0.36 6.75 -3.47
CA LYS A 49 0.47 8.07 -4.10
C LYS A 49 1.47 8.98 -3.41
N VAL A 50 2.24 9.73 -4.19
CA VAL A 50 3.01 10.89 -3.74
C VAL A 50 2.64 12.09 -4.60
N GLU A 51 2.17 13.16 -3.97
CA GLU A 51 1.79 14.41 -4.65
C GLU A 51 2.45 15.60 -3.97
N GLY A 52 2.83 16.60 -4.76
CA GLY A 52 3.37 17.85 -4.23
C GLY A 52 2.63 19.03 -4.79
N ARG A 53 2.57 20.11 -4.01
CA ARG A 53 2.08 21.41 -4.46
C ARG A 53 2.84 22.53 -3.80
N VAL A 54 2.98 23.63 -4.54
CA VAL A 54 3.33 24.92 -3.98
C VAL A 54 2.05 25.66 -3.65
N LYS A 55 1.97 26.21 -2.45
CA LYS A 55 0.76 26.87 -1.93
C LYS A 55 0.45 28.16 -2.67
N ASP A 56 -0.83 28.38 -3.01
CA ASP A 56 -1.22 29.59 -3.74
C ASP A 56 -0.93 30.87 -2.93
N ARG A 57 -0.47 31.90 -3.64
CA ARG A 57 -0.10 33.20 -3.09
C ARG A 57 -1.23 33.84 -2.25
N ARG A 58 -2.47 33.77 -2.74
CA ARG A 58 -3.63 34.34 -2.02
C ARG A 58 -3.95 33.51 -0.78
N GLU A 59 -3.78 32.20 -0.83
CA GLU A 59 -3.92 31.35 0.35
C GLU A 59 -2.88 31.66 1.43
N CYS A 60 -1.64 32.00 1.04
CA CYS A 60 -0.60 32.46 1.96
C CYS A 60 -1.01 33.75 2.68
N VAL A 61 -1.41 34.78 1.92
CA VAL A 61 -1.86 36.07 2.48
C VAL A 61 -3.11 35.89 3.36
N ASN A 62 -4.08 35.09 2.93
CA ASN A 62 -5.28 34.78 3.70
C ASN A 62 -4.96 34.03 5.01
N LYS A 63 -4.01 33.09 4.99
CA LYS A 63 -3.53 32.39 6.20
C LYS A 63 -2.90 33.39 7.17
N PHE A 64 -2.05 34.28 6.68
CA PHE A 64 -1.42 35.32 7.51
C PHE A 64 -2.46 36.24 8.15
N SER A 65 -3.36 36.80 7.33
CA SER A 65 -4.42 37.69 7.78
C SER A 65 -5.31 37.06 8.86
N ARG A 66 -5.64 35.78 8.71
CA ARG A 66 -6.50 35.07 9.67
C ARG A 66 -5.80 34.70 10.97
N LYS A 67 -4.50 34.36 10.93
CA LYS A 67 -3.78 33.79 12.09
C LYS A 67 -2.94 34.79 12.87
N TYR A 68 -2.32 35.76 12.20
CA TYR A 68 -1.25 36.57 12.80
C TYR A 68 -1.55 38.07 12.77
N ARG A 69 -2.17 38.57 11.69
CA ARG A 69 -2.35 40.00 11.46
C ARG A 69 -3.00 40.74 12.63
N ALA A 70 -4.16 40.26 13.12
CA ALA A 70 -4.90 40.95 14.17
C ALA A 70 -4.05 41.15 15.45
N ALA A 71 -3.35 40.12 15.89
CA ALA A 71 -2.49 40.18 17.08
C ALA A 71 -1.26 41.08 16.88
N LEU A 72 -0.65 41.06 15.69
CA LEU A 72 0.50 41.89 15.36
C LEU A 72 0.14 43.37 15.25
N GLU A 73 -1.00 43.69 14.63
CA GLU A 73 -1.50 45.06 14.52
C GLU A 73 -1.96 45.61 15.87
N GLU A 74 -2.65 44.81 16.69
CA GLU A 74 -3.06 45.20 18.06
C GLU A 74 -1.84 45.48 18.95
N SER A 75 -0.77 44.71 18.80
CA SER A 75 0.49 44.91 19.53
C SER A 75 1.42 45.96 18.92
N ASN A 76 1.03 46.63 17.83
CA ASN A 76 1.87 47.57 17.08
C ASN A 76 3.25 46.99 16.68
N THR A 77 3.30 45.69 16.37
CA THR A 77 4.54 45.00 15.95
C THR A 77 4.66 45.03 14.42
N PRO A 78 5.66 45.72 13.83
CA PRO A 78 5.90 45.68 12.39
C PRO A 78 6.21 44.25 11.91
N TYR A 79 5.71 43.87 10.74
CA TYR A 79 5.83 42.50 10.24
C TYR A 79 6.21 42.43 8.76
N GLU A 80 6.70 41.27 8.35
CA GLU A 80 6.78 40.83 6.94
C GLU A 80 5.99 39.53 6.84
N ILE A 81 5.27 39.29 5.74
CA ILE A 81 4.39 38.11 5.63
C ILE A 81 5.20 36.81 5.48
N ARG A 82 6.30 36.85 4.74
CA ARG A 82 7.08 35.67 4.31
C ARG A 82 7.54 34.75 5.46
N PRO A 83 8.08 35.25 6.60
CA PRO A 83 8.55 34.40 7.69
C PRO A 83 7.45 33.59 8.39
N TYR A 84 6.19 34.01 8.29
CA TYR A 84 5.05 33.36 8.96
C TYR A 84 4.42 32.23 8.12
N ILE A 85 4.87 32.06 6.88
CA ILE A 85 4.38 31.03 5.96
C ILE A 85 5.44 29.93 5.84
N THR A 86 5.36 28.95 6.73
CA THR A 86 6.27 27.79 6.78
C THR A 86 5.90 26.69 5.78
N ASP A 87 4.62 26.61 5.39
CA ASP A 87 4.04 25.57 4.53
C ASP A 87 3.93 26.01 3.06
N LEU A 88 4.99 26.61 2.50
CA LEU A 88 5.01 27.02 1.08
C LEU A 88 5.04 25.81 0.14
N ILE A 89 5.85 24.80 0.48
CA ILE A 89 5.92 23.53 -0.21
C ILE A 89 5.21 22.50 0.65
N GLY A 90 4.19 21.85 0.08
CA GLY A 90 3.49 20.75 0.72
C GLY A 90 3.62 19.49 -0.12
N VAL A 91 4.15 18.42 0.46
CA VAL A 91 4.16 17.09 -0.14
C VAL A 91 3.21 16.19 0.64
N ARG A 92 2.44 15.38 -0.07
CA ARG A 92 1.52 14.40 0.49
C ARG A 92 1.95 13.00 0.07
N VAL A 93 2.02 12.12 1.04
CA VAL A 93 2.22 10.68 0.85
C VAL A 93 0.96 9.97 1.32
N VAL A 94 0.38 9.15 0.44
CA VAL A 94 -0.80 8.33 0.73
C VAL A 94 -0.38 6.86 0.75
N CYS A 95 -0.60 6.23 1.91
CA CYS A 95 -0.38 4.81 2.19
C CYS A 95 -1.71 4.08 2.35
N LEU A 96 -1.67 2.75 2.43
CA LEU A 96 -2.89 1.93 2.53
C LEU A 96 -3.44 1.92 3.94
N TYR A 97 -2.58 1.78 4.95
CA TYR A 97 -2.98 1.47 6.32
C TYR A 97 -2.40 2.42 7.36
N GLU A 98 -3.06 2.52 8.52
CA GLU A 98 -2.70 3.47 9.57
C GLU A 98 -1.30 3.20 10.18
N ASP A 99 -0.92 1.93 10.33
CA ASP A 99 0.39 1.53 10.86
C ASP A 99 1.56 1.91 9.95
N GLU A 100 1.30 2.24 8.69
CA GLU A 100 2.32 2.67 7.73
C GLU A 100 2.69 4.15 7.89
N LEU A 101 1.84 4.98 8.54
CA LEU A 101 2.12 6.40 8.74
C LEU A 101 3.44 6.60 9.50
N GLU A 102 3.63 5.83 10.57
CA GLU A 102 4.84 5.92 11.38
C GLU A 102 6.05 5.30 10.68
N LYS A 103 5.87 4.26 9.85
CA LYS A 103 6.94 3.70 9.01
C LYS A 103 7.46 4.74 8.02
N VAL A 104 6.55 5.49 7.37
CA VAL A 104 6.91 6.62 6.50
C VAL A 104 7.66 7.67 7.30
N ALA A 105 7.13 8.07 8.47
CA ALA A 105 7.77 9.06 9.32
C ALA A 105 9.20 8.66 9.70
N GLN A 106 9.42 7.40 10.10
CA GLN A 106 10.73 6.87 10.46
C GLN A 106 11.70 6.85 9.28
N ALA A 107 11.26 6.41 8.10
CA ALA A 107 12.08 6.41 6.89
C ALA A 107 12.54 7.83 6.51
N VAL A 108 11.64 8.80 6.65
CA VAL A 108 11.90 10.21 6.34
C VAL A 108 12.82 10.86 7.38
N ARG A 109 12.64 10.58 8.67
CA ARG A 109 13.51 11.12 9.76
C ARG A 109 14.99 10.77 9.60
N SER A 110 15.32 9.72 8.84
CA SER A 110 16.71 9.35 8.57
C SER A 110 17.38 10.21 7.49
N HIS A 111 16.60 10.95 6.70
CA HIS A 111 17.07 11.72 5.55
C HIS A 111 16.86 13.24 5.71
N PHE A 112 15.96 13.65 6.60
CA PHE A 112 15.55 15.03 6.82
C PHE A 112 15.63 15.39 8.31
N ASP A 113 15.99 16.63 8.60
CA ASP A 113 15.80 17.21 9.93
C ASP A 113 14.30 17.50 10.12
N VAL A 114 13.77 17.13 11.28
CA VAL A 114 12.41 17.48 11.69
C VAL A 114 12.42 18.81 12.42
N ILE A 115 11.69 19.78 11.87
CA ILE A 115 11.49 21.10 12.48
C ILE A 115 10.33 21.04 13.48
N ASP A 116 9.21 20.44 13.08
CA ASP A 116 8.02 20.27 13.91
C ASP A 116 7.25 19.02 13.51
N VAL A 117 6.48 18.45 14.46
CA VAL A 117 5.58 17.31 14.24
C VAL A 117 4.20 17.69 14.74
N THR A 118 3.22 17.67 13.85
CA THR A 118 1.82 17.83 14.23
C THR A 118 1.07 16.56 13.88
N ASP A 119 0.75 15.77 14.90
CA ASP A 119 -0.23 14.71 14.76
C ASP A 119 -1.64 15.28 14.93
N LYS A 120 -2.39 15.32 13.82
CA LYS A 120 -3.74 15.89 13.83
C LYS A 120 -4.81 14.91 14.26
N VAL A 121 -4.50 13.61 14.32
CA VAL A 121 -5.39 12.58 14.87
C VAL A 121 -5.55 12.84 16.37
N THR A 122 -4.43 12.94 17.08
CA THR A 122 -4.39 13.17 18.54
C THR A 122 -4.72 14.61 18.94
N ALA A 123 -4.33 15.63 18.16
CA ALA A 123 -4.55 17.03 18.54
C ALA A 123 -6.04 17.43 18.70
N VAL A 124 -6.96 16.71 18.06
CA VAL A 124 -8.40 17.04 18.08
C VAL A 124 -9.19 16.24 19.13
N GLU A 125 -8.63 15.17 19.69
CA GLU A 125 -9.22 14.51 20.88
C GLU A 125 -9.40 15.50 22.05
N SER A 126 -8.65 16.61 22.03
CA SER A 126 -8.69 17.72 23.02
C SER A 126 -9.82 18.74 22.83
N THR A 127 -10.65 18.66 21.78
CA THR A 127 -11.71 19.66 21.51
C THR A 127 -13.02 19.03 21.03
N GLU A 128 -14.10 19.17 21.80
CA GLU A 128 -15.44 18.64 21.48
C GLU A 128 -16.03 19.17 20.15
N ASP A 129 -15.50 20.29 19.64
CA ASP A 129 -16.07 21.06 18.53
C ASP A 129 -15.32 20.94 17.19
N SER A 130 -14.26 20.13 17.09
CA SER A 130 -13.45 20.06 15.87
C SER A 130 -13.29 18.64 15.29
N PHE A 131 -13.08 18.59 13.97
CA PHE A 131 -12.99 17.36 13.18
C PHE A 131 -11.53 16.91 13.09
N GLY A 132 -11.23 15.75 13.66
CA GLY A 132 -9.86 15.30 13.98
C GLY A 132 -9.26 14.23 13.09
N TYR A 133 -10.03 13.66 12.18
CA TYR A 133 -9.54 12.56 11.36
C TYR A 133 -8.61 13.08 10.24
N LYS A 134 -7.36 13.35 10.58
CA LYS A 134 -6.34 13.91 9.68
C LYS A 134 -5.01 13.26 10.02
N GLY A 135 -4.31 12.76 9.00
CA GLY A 135 -3.02 12.09 9.18
C GLY A 135 -1.89 12.97 9.74
N LEU A 136 -0.69 12.41 9.74
CA LEU A 136 0.51 12.97 10.33
C LEU A 136 1.09 14.11 9.48
N HIS A 137 1.46 15.22 10.12
CA HIS A 137 2.17 16.33 9.49
C HIS A 137 3.57 16.48 10.07
N LEU A 138 4.57 16.60 9.20
CA LEU A 138 5.98 16.78 9.54
C LEU A 138 6.49 18.02 8.81
N ASP A 139 6.97 19.02 9.54
CA ASP A 139 7.71 20.13 8.94
C ASP A 139 9.19 19.74 8.86
N LEU A 140 9.73 19.72 7.65
CA LEU A 140 11.02 19.09 7.34
C LEU A 140 11.95 20.05 6.60
N ARG A 141 13.25 19.80 6.74
CA ARG A 141 14.30 20.37 5.89
C ARG A 141 15.39 19.33 5.61
N LEU A 142 16.21 19.54 4.60
CA LEU A 142 17.38 18.70 4.38
C LEU A 142 18.32 18.76 5.58
N THR A 143 18.88 17.60 5.95
CA THR A 143 19.99 17.54 6.91
C THR A 143 21.19 18.31 6.34
N PRO A 144 22.12 18.82 7.17
CA PRO A 144 23.32 19.52 6.69
C PRO A 144 24.12 18.70 5.67
N THR A 145 24.21 17.38 5.86
CA THR A 145 24.89 16.48 4.93
C THR A 145 24.18 16.41 3.58
N GLN A 146 22.85 16.27 3.56
CA GLN A 146 22.07 16.25 2.32
C GLN A 146 22.08 17.61 1.62
N ALA A 147 22.04 18.71 2.39
CA ALA A 147 22.11 20.08 1.89
C ALA A 147 23.45 20.43 1.23
N ALA A 148 24.54 19.76 1.65
CA ALA A 148 25.88 19.97 1.08
C ALA A 148 26.10 19.27 -0.27
N LEU A 149 25.21 18.36 -0.68
CA LEU A 149 25.30 17.70 -1.98
C LEU A 149 24.97 18.68 -3.11
N ALA A 150 25.80 18.70 -4.16
CA ALA A 150 25.65 19.63 -5.28
C ALA A 150 24.28 19.52 -5.98
N GLU A 151 23.73 18.31 -6.05
CA GLU A 151 22.40 18.02 -6.58
C GLU A 151 21.24 18.62 -5.75
N HIS A 152 21.48 18.92 -4.47
CA HIS A 152 20.46 19.45 -3.55
C HIS A 152 20.62 20.95 -3.27
N ALA A 153 21.80 21.52 -3.56
CA ALA A 153 22.15 22.90 -3.25
C ALA A 153 21.11 23.93 -3.73
N ALA A 154 20.47 23.68 -4.88
CA ALA A 154 19.48 24.57 -5.47
C ALA A 154 18.20 24.75 -4.63
N TYR A 155 17.85 23.77 -3.78
CA TYR A 155 16.61 23.79 -2.98
C TYR A 155 16.81 23.55 -1.48
N ALA A 156 18.04 23.29 -1.04
CA ALA A 156 18.36 22.89 0.34
C ALA A 156 17.91 23.87 1.43
N HIS A 157 17.71 25.15 1.09
CA HIS A 157 17.28 26.20 2.01
C HIS A 157 15.74 26.27 2.18
N GLN A 158 14.97 25.53 1.39
CA GLN A 158 13.50 25.57 1.43
C GLN A 158 12.96 24.45 2.31
N PRO A 159 12.35 24.74 3.48
CA PRO A 159 11.63 23.72 4.22
C PRO A 159 10.36 23.30 3.48
N PHE A 160 9.81 22.14 3.82
CA PHE A 160 8.55 21.66 3.29
C PHE A 160 7.73 20.93 4.36
N GLU A 161 6.41 20.98 4.23
CA GLU A 161 5.47 20.21 5.05
C GLU A 161 5.21 18.86 4.34
N LEU A 162 5.51 17.75 5.01
CA LEU A 162 5.10 16.41 4.60
C LEU A 162 3.81 16.02 5.31
N GLN A 163 2.78 15.66 4.55
CA GLN A 163 1.50 15.15 5.03
C GLN A 163 1.42 13.65 4.71
N VAL A 164 1.46 12.80 5.73
CA VAL A 164 1.31 11.36 5.58
C VAL A 164 -0.11 10.95 5.96
N ARG A 165 -0.78 10.20 5.08
CA ARG A 165 -2.19 9.83 5.25
C ARG A 165 -2.47 8.42 4.74
N THR A 166 -3.50 7.78 5.27
CA THR A 166 -4.12 6.64 4.61
C THR A 166 -4.98 7.09 3.43
N ILE A 167 -5.37 6.17 2.53
CA ILE A 167 -6.34 6.44 1.46
C ILE A 167 -7.65 7.00 2.03
N ILE A 168 -8.11 6.47 3.17
CA ILE A 168 -9.36 6.86 3.80
C ILE A 168 -9.25 8.26 4.40
N GLN A 169 -8.14 8.57 5.08
CA GLN A 169 -7.85 9.91 5.58
C GLN A 169 -7.72 10.96 4.46
N ASP A 170 -7.08 10.60 3.33
CA ASP A 170 -6.98 11.50 2.19
C ASP A 170 -8.35 11.79 1.58
N SER A 171 -9.15 10.74 1.37
CA SER A 171 -10.53 10.84 0.87
C SER A 171 -11.39 11.72 1.77
N TRP A 172 -11.33 11.49 3.10
CA TRP A 172 -12.02 12.33 4.07
C TRP A 172 -11.57 13.79 3.97
N SER A 173 -10.26 14.06 3.93
CA SER A 173 -9.74 15.42 3.88
C SER A 173 -10.20 16.18 2.63
N VAL A 174 -10.34 15.52 1.48
CA VAL A 174 -10.85 16.14 0.26
C VAL A 174 -12.33 16.51 0.42
N LEU A 175 -13.13 15.60 1.00
CA LEU A 175 -14.56 15.83 1.27
C LEU A 175 -14.76 16.94 2.31
N ASP A 176 -14.07 16.86 3.44
CA ASP A 176 -14.11 17.85 4.52
C ASP A 176 -13.78 19.25 4.02
N HIS A 177 -12.74 19.38 3.19
CA HIS A 177 -12.37 20.66 2.59
C HIS A 177 -13.49 21.23 1.70
N LYS A 178 -14.10 20.40 0.85
CA LYS A 178 -15.23 20.83 -0.01
C LYS A 178 -16.47 21.19 0.80
N ILE A 179 -16.74 20.50 1.90
CA ILE A 179 -17.88 20.77 2.78
C ILE A 179 -17.66 22.08 3.56
N LYS A 180 -16.50 22.25 4.19
CA LYS A 180 -16.15 23.45 4.97
C LYS A 180 -16.01 24.71 4.15
N TYR A 181 -15.72 24.59 2.84
CA TYR A 181 -15.67 25.74 1.94
C TYR A 181 -17.02 26.47 1.85
N LYS A 182 -18.15 25.78 2.07
CA LYS A 182 -19.47 26.39 2.15
C LYS A 182 -19.66 26.99 3.54
N LYS A 183 -19.46 28.31 3.68
CA LYS A 183 -19.54 29.02 4.97
C LYS A 183 -20.94 28.90 5.58
N SER A 184 -20.98 28.66 6.89
CA SER A 184 -22.16 28.43 7.75
C SER A 184 -22.85 27.08 7.56
N ILE A 185 -22.31 26.04 8.20
CA ILE A 185 -22.94 24.72 8.29
C ILE A 185 -23.88 24.69 9.50
N PRO A 186 -25.20 24.45 9.32
CA PRO A 186 -26.16 24.26 10.42
C PRO A 186 -25.72 23.17 11.41
N GLY A 187 -26.07 23.31 12.68
CA GLY A 187 -25.65 22.37 13.74
C GLY A 187 -26.03 20.91 13.49
N GLN A 188 -27.21 20.65 12.93
CA GLN A 188 -27.63 19.29 12.56
C GLN A 188 -26.71 18.66 11.50
N LEU A 189 -26.25 19.46 10.52
CA LEU A 189 -25.32 18.99 9.51
C LEU A 189 -23.92 18.78 10.09
N LYS A 190 -23.46 19.64 11.01
CA LYS A 190 -22.20 19.41 11.74
C LYS A 190 -22.19 18.06 12.44
N ARG A 191 -23.27 17.71 13.16
CA ARG A 191 -23.40 16.41 13.82
C ARG A 191 -23.29 15.25 12.83
N ARG A 192 -23.94 15.35 11.66
CA ARG A 192 -23.83 14.31 10.61
C ARG A 192 -22.41 14.18 10.06
N ILE A 193 -21.70 15.30 9.87
CA ILE A 193 -20.30 15.27 9.44
C ILE A 193 -19.43 14.61 10.53
N ASN A 194 -19.71 14.84 11.82
CA ASN A 194 -18.95 14.22 12.91
C ASN A 194 -19.11 12.69 12.87
N VAL A 195 -20.35 12.23 12.68
CA VAL A 195 -20.65 10.79 12.52
C VAL A 195 -19.92 10.22 11.30
N LEU A 196 -19.88 10.93 10.17
CA LEU A 196 -19.11 10.48 9.00
C LEU A 196 -17.62 10.40 9.29
N SER A 197 -17.04 11.37 10.01
CA SER A 197 -15.62 11.33 10.41
C SER A 197 -15.33 10.07 11.23
N ALA A 198 -16.19 9.74 12.19
CA ALA A 198 -16.05 8.53 13.02
C ALA A 198 -16.22 7.24 12.21
N LEU A 199 -17.10 7.23 11.19
CA LEU A 199 -17.24 6.08 10.28
C LEU A 199 -15.98 5.87 9.41
N PHE A 200 -15.35 6.96 8.95
CA PHE A 200 -14.10 6.87 8.20
C PHE A 200 -12.96 6.34 9.08
N GLU A 201 -12.87 6.82 10.33
CA GLU A 201 -11.90 6.32 11.31
C GLU A 201 -12.12 4.83 11.62
N LEU A 202 -13.37 4.43 11.85
CA LEU A 202 -13.71 3.03 12.05
C LEU A 202 -13.30 2.19 10.83
N ALA A 203 -13.60 2.64 9.62
CA ALA A 203 -13.24 1.92 8.41
C ALA A 203 -11.73 1.69 8.30
N ASP A 204 -10.89 2.70 8.57
CA ASP A 204 -9.41 2.55 8.54
C ASP A 204 -8.94 1.47 9.49
N ARG A 205 -9.47 1.47 10.72
CA ARG A 205 -9.14 0.46 11.75
C ARG A 205 -9.59 -0.93 11.34
N GLU A 206 -10.80 -1.07 10.79
CA GLU A 206 -11.33 -2.37 10.35
C GLU A 206 -10.52 -2.94 9.18
N PHE A 207 -10.11 -2.12 8.20
CA PHE A 207 -9.26 -2.58 7.11
C PHE A 207 -7.88 -3.05 7.60
N LEU A 208 -7.29 -2.33 8.57
CA LEU A 208 -6.05 -2.75 9.22
C LEU A 208 -6.22 -4.08 9.95
N GLN A 209 -7.29 -4.24 10.75
CA GLN A 209 -7.56 -5.49 11.47
C GLN A 209 -7.80 -6.67 10.54
N ILE A 210 -8.53 -6.48 9.44
CA ILE A 210 -8.77 -7.54 8.44
C ILE A 210 -7.45 -7.97 7.79
N ARG A 211 -6.58 -7.02 7.44
CA ARG A 211 -5.24 -7.32 6.92
C ARG A 211 -4.45 -8.16 7.92
N ASP A 212 -4.34 -7.69 9.16
CA ASP A 212 -3.55 -8.36 10.20
C ASP A 212 -4.09 -9.76 10.54
N ALA A 213 -5.42 -9.91 10.59
CA ALA A 213 -6.07 -11.21 10.79
C ALA A 213 -5.80 -12.17 9.62
N THR A 214 -5.88 -11.67 8.38
CA THR A 214 -5.58 -12.45 7.18
C THR A 214 -4.12 -12.92 7.17
N GLU A 215 -3.18 -12.03 7.52
CA GLU A 215 -1.76 -12.39 7.66
C GLU A 215 -1.50 -13.39 8.79
N ALA A 216 -2.20 -13.25 9.93
CA ALA A 216 -2.08 -14.18 11.04
C ALA A 216 -2.58 -15.58 10.67
N GLU A 217 -3.71 -15.67 9.95
CA GLU A 217 -4.24 -16.94 9.45
C GLU A 217 -3.26 -17.59 8.45
N LEU A 218 -2.65 -16.80 7.58
CA LEU A 218 -1.60 -17.24 6.66
C LEU A 218 -0.38 -17.84 7.39
N ARG A 219 0.03 -17.25 8.52
CA ARG A 219 1.16 -17.77 9.33
C ARG A 219 0.77 -19.01 10.14
N GLN A 220 -0.45 -19.08 10.65
CA GLN A 220 -0.94 -20.18 11.50
C GLN A 220 -1.36 -21.43 10.73
N ALA A 221 -1.67 -21.30 9.43
CA ALA A 221 -1.86 -22.47 8.59
C ALA A 221 -0.65 -23.41 8.77
N PRO A 222 -0.84 -24.70 9.11
CA PRO A 222 0.27 -25.60 9.39
C PRO A 222 1.24 -25.67 8.21
N ASP A 223 2.54 -25.76 8.48
CA ASP A 223 3.54 -26.04 7.45
C ASP A 223 3.49 -27.53 7.10
N GLU A 224 2.45 -27.92 6.36
CA GLU A 224 2.29 -29.27 5.83
C GLU A 224 3.34 -29.58 4.72
N THR A 225 4.33 -28.69 4.53
CA THR A 225 5.50 -28.96 3.69
C THR A 225 6.64 -29.71 4.41
N ALA A 226 6.55 -29.86 5.73
CA ALA A 226 7.39 -30.80 6.47
C ALA A 226 7.10 -32.23 6.00
N GLU A 227 8.16 -33.04 5.80
CA GLU A 227 7.99 -34.46 5.49
C GLU A 227 7.22 -35.14 6.64
N PRO A 228 6.22 -35.98 6.35
CA PRO A 228 5.68 -36.85 7.37
C PRO A 228 6.83 -37.74 7.86
N ASP A 229 6.98 -37.82 9.19
CA ASP A 229 7.92 -38.72 9.86
C ASP A 229 7.80 -40.12 9.24
N GLU A 230 8.94 -40.74 8.90
CA GLU A 230 9.02 -42.03 8.20
C GLU A 230 8.34 -43.13 9.04
N GLY A 231 7.01 -43.29 8.90
CA GLY A 231 6.27 -44.26 9.71
C GLY A 231 4.77 -44.38 9.45
N THR A 232 4.17 -43.57 8.57
CA THR A 232 2.76 -43.76 8.20
C THR A 232 2.64 -44.53 6.89
N ASP A 233 2.34 -45.82 7.00
CA ASP A 233 2.03 -46.71 5.89
C ASP A 233 0.95 -46.12 4.97
N LEU A 234 1.28 -46.04 3.68
CA LEU A 234 0.50 -45.39 2.62
C LEU A 234 -0.68 -46.23 2.08
N GLU A 235 -1.05 -47.35 2.72
CA GLU A 235 -2.03 -48.29 2.14
C GLU A 235 -3.42 -48.32 2.79
N SER A 236 -3.73 -47.44 3.75
CA SER A 236 -5.10 -47.37 4.25
C SER A 236 -5.47 -45.99 4.80
N ALA A 237 -5.77 -45.05 3.92
CA ALA A 237 -6.64 -43.93 4.28
C ALA A 237 -8.06 -44.27 3.83
N PRO A 238 -9.01 -44.54 4.75
CA PRO A 238 -10.41 -44.66 4.39
C PRO A 238 -10.87 -43.35 3.75
N ALA A 239 -11.55 -43.45 2.62
CA ALA A 239 -12.46 -42.40 2.19
C ALA A 239 -13.42 -42.12 3.37
N GLU A 240 -13.63 -40.85 3.69
CA GLU A 240 -14.49 -40.38 4.80
C GLU A 240 -13.83 -40.29 6.19
N GLN A 241 -12.78 -39.48 6.32
CA GLN A 241 -12.63 -38.69 7.55
C GLN A 241 -13.35 -37.35 7.34
N ALA A 242 -14.31 -37.07 8.22
CA ALA A 242 -15.08 -35.83 8.21
C ALA A 242 -14.16 -34.61 8.09
N GLN A 243 -14.45 -33.75 7.11
CA GLN A 243 -13.72 -32.51 6.86
C GLN A 243 -13.65 -31.70 8.16
N ALA A 244 -12.46 -31.58 8.75
CA ALA A 244 -12.25 -30.62 9.82
C ALA A 244 -12.58 -29.22 9.27
N PRO A 245 -13.29 -28.35 10.03
CA PRO A 245 -13.58 -26.99 9.60
C PRO A 245 -12.27 -26.29 9.24
N GLY A 246 -12.17 -25.77 8.01
CA GLY A 246 -10.97 -25.13 7.45
C GLY A 246 -10.02 -26.04 6.66
N SER A 247 -10.37 -27.32 6.41
CA SER A 247 -9.56 -28.24 5.60
C SER A 247 -9.68 -28.08 4.08
N GLU A 248 -10.66 -27.30 3.61
CA GLU A 248 -10.88 -27.03 2.19
C GLU A 248 -9.73 -26.23 1.57
N LEU A 249 -9.45 -26.49 0.29
CA LEU A 249 -8.49 -25.68 -0.47
C LEU A 249 -9.11 -24.30 -0.78
N ASN A 250 -8.42 -23.24 -0.38
CA ASN A 250 -8.75 -21.84 -0.70
C ASN A 250 -7.52 -21.14 -1.31
N ALA A 251 -7.69 -19.90 -1.80
CA ALA A 251 -6.62 -19.13 -2.43
C ALA A 251 -5.34 -19.04 -1.57
N PHE A 252 -5.53 -18.84 -0.26
CA PHE A 252 -4.44 -18.71 0.72
C PHE A 252 -3.64 -20.00 0.92
N THR A 253 -4.33 -21.11 1.19
CA THR A 253 -3.70 -22.43 1.37
C THR A 253 -3.09 -22.94 0.07
N PHE A 254 -3.72 -22.64 -1.07
CA PHE A 254 -3.14 -22.89 -2.39
C PHE A 254 -1.82 -22.14 -2.58
N LEU A 255 -1.79 -20.83 -2.33
CA LEU A 255 -0.58 -20.02 -2.51
C LEU A 255 0.58 -20.53 -1.65
N LYS A 256 0.30 -20.88 -0.40
CA LYS A 256 1.31 -21.45 0.50
C LYS A 256 1.94 -22.72 -0.07
N ILE A 257 1.11 -23.66 -0.54
CA ILE A 257 1.59 -24.92 -1.13
C ILE A 257 2.30 -24.65 -2.46
N ALA A 258 1.75 -23.79 -3.32
CA ALA A 258 2.31 -23.46 -4.62
C ALA A 258 3.70 -22.81 -4.48
N ASN A 259 3.85 -21.82 -3.60
CA ASN A 259 5.13 -21.14 -3.35
C ASN A 259 6.23 -22.09 -2.85
N HIS A 260 5.88 -23.18 -2.15
CA HIS A 260 6.85 -24.22 -1.79
C HIS A 260 7.45 -24.92 -3.01
N PHE A 261 6.62 -25.26 -4.02
CA PHE A 261 7.07 -25.94 -5.24
C PHE A 261 7.63 -25.00 -6.32
N PHE A 262 7.27 -23.71 -6.27
CA PHE A 262 7.55 -22.70 -7.28
C PHE A 262 8.13 -21.41 -6.66
N LYS A 263 9.28 -21.52 -5.98
CA LYS A 263 9.91 -20.42 -5.21
C LYS A 263 10.23 -19.16 -6.02
N ASP A 264 10.48 -19.31 -7.32
CA ASP A 264 10.90 -18.21 -8.21
C ASP A 264 9.76 -17.71 -9.12
N GLN A 265 8.51 -18.09 -8.85
CA GLN A 265 7.36 -17.66 -9.66
C GLN A 265 6.46 -16.73 -8.85
N ASP A 266 6.05 -15.63 -9.50
CA ASP A 266 5.06 -14.71 -8.95
C ASP A 266 3.64 -15.17 -9.33
N PHE A 267 2.77 -15.28 -8.33
CA PHE A 267 1.37 -15.69 -8.50
C PHE A 267 0.47 -14.46 -8.37
N GLU A 268 -0.06 -13.98 -9.49
CA GLU A 268 -0.99 -12.85 -9.50
C GLU A 268 -2.28 -13.17 -8.70
N PRO A 269 -2.66 -12.37 -7.69
CA PRO A 269 -3.77 -12.68 -6.78
C PRO A 269 -5.08 -13.03 -7.50
N HIS A 270 -5.49 -12.24 -8.49
CA HIS A 270 -6.73 -12.51 -9.23
C HIS A 270 -6.70 -13.82 -10.03
N LYS A 271 -5.50 -14.30 -10.45
CA LYS A 271 -5.36 -15.57 -11.18
C LYS A 271 -5.42 -16.74 -10.21
N VAL A 272 -4.95 -16.55 -8.97
CA VAL A 272 -5.04 -17.55 -7.90
C VAL A 272 -6.49 -17.84 -7.59
N ASP A 273 -7.30 -16.82 -7.34
CA ASP A 273 -8.71 -17.00 -6.96
C ASP A 273 -9.47 -17.80 -8.03
N LEU A 274 -9.39 -17.35 -9.28
CA LEU A 274 -10.01 -18.05 -10.42
C LEU A 274 -9.50 -19.49 -10.59
N PHE A 275 -8.21 -19.72 -10.32
CA PHE A 275 -7.64 -21.06 -10.44
C PHE A 275 -8.05 -22.00 -9.30
N VAL A 276 -8.21 -21.50 -8.08
CA VAL A 276 -8.76 -22.29 -6.97
C VAL A 276 -10.23 -22.58 -7.21
N GLU A 277 -10.99 -21.65 -7.76
CA GLU A 277 -12.36 -21.89 -8.22
C GLU A 277 -12.43 -22.99 -9.28
N ASP A 278 -11.54 -22.96 -10.29
CA ASP A 278 -11.40 -24.03 -11.29
C ASP A 278 -11.16 -25.39 -10.60
N ILE A 279 -10.23 -25.45 -9.65
CA ILE A 279 -9.89 -26.69 -8.93
C ILE A 279 -11.10 -27.21 -8.12
N ARG A 280 -11.81 -26.32 -7.41
CA ARG A 280 -13.03 -26.69 -6.66
C ARG A 280 -14.17 -27.08 -7.58
N ALA A 281 -14.26 -26.51 -8.78
CA ALA A 281 -15.23 -26.92 -9.80
C ALA A 281 -14.95 -28.33 -10.34
N TRP A 282 -13.67 -28.74 -10.43
CA TRP A 282 -13.30 -30.11 -10.80
C TRP A 282 -13.43 -31.09 -9.63
N SER A 283 -13.14 -30.65 -8.41
CA SER A 283 -13.19 -31.46 -7.20
C SER A 283 -13.74 -30.64 -6.01
N PRO A 284 -15.07 -30.64 -5.79
CA PRO A 284 -15.69 -29.83 -4.74
C PRO A 284 -15.23 -30.19 -3.32
N THR A 285 -14.79 -31.43 -3.12
CA THR A 285 -14.34 -31.96 -1.82
C THR A 285 -12.82 -31.91 -1.66
N ILE A 286 -12.10 -31.22 -2.54
CA ILE A 286 -10.64 -31.15 -2.46
C ILE A 286 -10.19 -30.41 -1.20
N THR A 287 -9.41 -31.13 -0.38
CA THR A 287 -8.78 -30.57 0.80
C THR A 287 -7.38 -30.07 0.46
N ARG A 288 -6.87 -29.13 1.27
CA ARG A 288 -5.49 -28.65 1.17
C ARG A 288 -4.47 -29.79 1.25
N ALA A 289 -4.70 -30.78 2.13
CA ALA A 289 -3.84 -31.96 2.28
C ALA A 289 -3.84 -32.82 1.01
N ARG A 290 -5.01 -33.12 0.44
CA ARG A 290 -5.12 -33.88 -0.82
C ARG A 290 -4.41 -33.17 -1.97
N PHE A 291 -4.56 -31.85 -2.08
CA PHE A 291 -3.87 -31.04 -3.09
C PHE A 291 -2.33 -31.16 -2.93
N ASN A 292 -1.81 -30.99 -1.72
CA ASN A 292 -0.38 -31.12 -1.43
C ASN A 292 0.17 -32.52 -1.77
N THR A 293 -0.54 -33.58 -1.37
CA THR A 293 -0.17 -34.98 -1.69
C THR A 293 -0.09 -35.21 -3.20
N LEU A 294 -1.08 -34.74 -3.96
CA LEU A 294 -1.07 -34.83 -5.43
C LEU A 294 0.14 -34.11 -6.02
N MET A 295 0.44 -32.89 -5.54
CA MET A 295 1.59 -32.13 -5.99
C MET A 295 2.90 -32.87 -5.72
N ARG A 296 3.13 -33.35 -4.50
CA ARG A 296 4.35 -34.12 -4.15
C ARG A 296 4.56 -35.35 -5.01
N ALA A 297 3.50 -36.14 -5.19
CA ALA A 297 3.56 -37.40 -5.92
C ALA A 297 3.87 -37.19 -7.42
N THR A 298 3.49 -36.05 -8.00
CA THR A 298 3.47 -35.89 -9.46
C THR A 298 4.44 -34.83 -9.99
N ILE A 299 4.85 -33.85 -9.16
CA ILE A 299 5.63 -32.68 -9.61
C ILE A 299 6.95 -33.07 -10.29
N GLY A 300 7.63 -34.11 -9.81
CA GLY A 300 8.89 -34.58 -10.40
C GLY A 300 8.71 -35.08 -11.83
N THR A 301 7.67 -35.88 -12.08
CA THR A 301 7.34 -36.38 -13.42
C THR A 301 6.89 -35.26 -14.34
N VAL A 302 6.08 -34.33 -13.86
CA VAL A 302 5.61 -33.20 -14.66
C VAL A 302 6.73 -32.22 -14.98
N LYS A 303 7.71 -32.01 -14.09
CA LYS A 303 8.91 -31.21 -14.39
C LYS A 303 9.75 -31.82 -15.52
N ARG A 304 9.87 -33.16 -15.59
CA ARG A 304 10.51 -33.84 -16.73
C ARG A 304 9.74 -33.64 -18.03
N TYR A 305 8.40 -33.75 -17.97
CA TYR A 305 7.57 -33.48 -19.14
C TYR A 305 7.67 -32.02 -19.61
N LYS A 306 7.69 -31.07 -18.68
CA LYS A 306 7.91 -29.65 -18.99
C LYS A 306 9.21 -29.46 -19.78
N GLN A 307 10.32 -30.03 -19.31
CA GLN A 307 11.60 -29.94 -19.99
C GLN A 307 11.51 -30.51 -21.41
N HIS A 308 10.98 -31.73 -21.55
CA HIS A 308 10.76 -32.36 -22.85
C HIS A 308 9.91 -31.49 -23.79
N PHE A 309 8.82 -30.89 -23.27
CA PHE A 309 7.95 -30.03 -24.05
C PHE A 309 8.68 -28.77 -24.56
N GLU A 310 9.43 -28.10 -23.69
CA GLU A 310 10.17 -26.87 -24.03
C GLU A 310 11.31 -27.14 -25.01
N ASP A 311 11.99 -28.30 -24.91
CA ASP A 311 13.04 -28.72 -25.85
C ASP A 311 12.49 -28.94 -27.27
N HIS A 312 11.26 -29.46 -27.39
CA HIS A 312 10.62 -29.75 -28.69
C HIS A 312 9.74 -28.61 -29.21
N ASN A 313 9.46 -27.58 -28.40
CA ASN A 313 8.60 -26.45 -28.75
C ASN A 313 9.24 -25.13 -28.29
N PRO A 314 10.17 -24.55 -29.08
CA PRO A 314 10.93 -23.36 -28.68
C PRO A 314 10.09 -22.10 -28.40
N GLN A 315 8.82 -22.08 -28.85
CA GLN A 315 7.88 -20.97 -28.62
C GLN A 315 6.84 -21.26 -27.53
N GLY A 316 6.82 -22.48 -26.97
CA GLY A 316 5.88 -22.87 -25.92
C GLY A 316 6.58 -22.98 -24.57
N SER A 317 5.96 -22.48 -23.50
CA SER A 317 6.46 -22.66 -22.14
C SER A 317 5.33 -23.00 -21.17
N PHE A 318 5.66 -23.73 -20.11
CA PHE A 318 4.73 -24.04 -19.03
C PHE A 318 4.89 -23.04 -17.88
N ASN A 319 3.87 -22.20 -17.70
CA ASN A 319 3.72 -21.44 -16.45
C ASN A 319 3.36 -22.37 -15.27
N ALA A 320 3.50 -21.89 -14.04
CA ALA A 320 3.22 -22.68 -12.84
C ALA A 320 1.80 -23.29 -12.84
N TYR A 321 0.79 -22.54 -13.26
CA TYR A 321 -0.59 -23.03 -13.35
C TYR A 321 -0.74 -24.23 -14.31
N THR A 322 -0.04 -24.22 -15.45
CA THR A 322 -0.02 -25.34 -16.40
C THR A 322 0.66 -26.56 -15.79
N VAL A 323 1.77 -26.38 -15.06
CA VAL A 323 2.43 -27.47 -14.34
C VAL A 323 1.48 -28.07 -13.30
N ILE A 324 0.81 -27.24 -12.50
CA ILE A 324 -0.14 -27.70 -11.47
C ILE A 324 -1.31 -28.47 -12.11
N ARG A 325 -1.87 -28.00 -13.23
CA ARG A 325 -2.93 -28.72 -13.97
C ARG A 325 -2.48 -30.13 -14.39
N HIS A 326 -1.25 -30.29 -14.86
CA HIS A 326 -0.70 -31.60 -15.22
C HIS A 326 -0.44 -32.47 -13.98
N CYS A 327 -0.01 -31.88 -12.86
CA CYS A 327 0.18 -32.60 -11.59
C CYS A 327 -1.15 -33.17 -11.08
N LEU A 328 -2.19 -32.34 -11.03
CA LEU A 328 -3.54 -32.76 -10.64
C LEU A 328 -4.08 -33.86 -11.56
N TYR A 329 -3.94 -33.69 -12.88
CA TYR A 329 -4.36 -34.69 -13.84
C TYR A 329 -3.60 -36.02 -13.71
N LEU A 330 -2.28 -35.99 -13.51
CA LEU A 330 -1.48 -37.21 -13.34
C LEU A 330 -1.89 -37.97 -12.08
N GLY A 331 -2.17 -37.26 -10.99
CA GLY A 331 -2.50 -37.88 -9.71
C GLY A 331 -3.93 -38.43 -9.63
N ASP A 332 -4.89 -37.84 -10.34
CA ASP A 332 -6.24 -38.39 -10.50
C ASP A 332 -6.84 -38.01 -11.87
N ARG A 333 -6.64 -38.91 -12.84
CA ARG A 333 -7.06 -38.72 -14.24
C ARG A 333 -8.57 -38.63 -14.43
N THR A 334 -9.35 -39.11 -13.48
CA THR A 334 -10.82 -39.12 -13.57
C THR A 334 -11.38 -37.79 -13.08
N THR A 335 -11.01 -37.39 -11.87
CA THR A 335 -11.46 -36.13 -11.25
C THR A 335 -10.94 -34.92 -12.02
N PHE A 336 -9.65 -34.88 -12.36
CA PHE A 336 -9.03 -33.71 -12.99
C PHE A 336 -8.92 -33.82 -14.51
N ARG A 337 -9.74 -34.67 -15.15
CA ARG A 337 -9.76 -34.81 -16.62
C ARG A 337 -9.95 -33.48 -17.35
N ARG A 338 -10.75 -32.58 -16.78
CA ARG A 338 -11.07 -31.25 -17.32
C ARG A 338 -9.99 -30.20 -17.06
N ALA A 339 -8.98 -30.51 -16.23
CA ALA A 339 -7.87 -29.60 -15.96
C ALA A 339 -7.00 -29.37 -17.21
N LEU A 340 -6.98 -30.32 -18.15
CA LEU A 340 -6.24 -30.23 -19.40
C LEU A 340 -7.17 -30.26 -20.61
N ARG A 341 -6.83 -29.49 -21.64
CA ARG A 341 -7.45 -29.59 -22.97
C ARG A 341 -7.12 -30.95 -23.59
N ASN A 342 -7.96 -31.44 -24.50
CA ASN A 342 -7.80 -32.76 -25.12
C ASN A 342 -6.42 -32.94 -25.76
N SER A 343 -5.95 -31.97 -26.54
CA SER A 343 -4.63 -32.02 -27.18
C SER A 343 -3.47 -32.09 -26.18
N SER A 344 -3.49 -31.28 -25.13
CA SER A 344 -2.47 -31.30 -24.08
C SER A 344 -2.46 -32.63 -23.32
N ARG A 345 -3.64 -33.20 -23.07
CA ARG A 345 -3.80 -34.49 -22.41
C ARG A 345 -3.24 -35.63 -23.26
N GLU A 346 -3.62 -35.69 -24.54
CA GLU A 346 -3.14 -36.72 -25.48
C GLU A 346 -1.62 -36.68 -25.65
N ALA A 347 -1.04 -35.49 -25.79
CA ALA A 347 0.41 -35.31 -25.87
C ALA A 347 1.12 -35.79 -24.58
N PHE A 348 0.57 -35.46 -23.42
CA PHE A 348 1.13 -35.88 -22.14
C PHE A 348 1.01 -37.39 -21.92
N GLU A 349 -0.12 -38.00 -22.27
CA GLU A 349 -0.31 -39.45 -22.19
C GLU A 349 0.59 -40.23 -23.17
N ALA A 350 0.81 -39.69 -24.37
CA ALA A 350 1.76 -40.27 -25.33
C ALA A 350 3.19 -40.27 -24.75
N TRP A 351 3.63 -39.12 -24.22
CA TRP A 351 4.94 -39.03 -23.56
C TRP A 351 5.05 -39.98 -22.37
N LEU A 352 4.02 -40.09 -21.51
CA LEU A 352 4.04 -41.02 -20.38
C LEU A 352 4.18 -42.49 -20.81
N LYS A 353 3.64 -42.88 -21.96
CA LYS A 353 3.79 -44.24 -22.52
C LYS A 353 5.19 -44.50 -23.06
N GLU A 354 5.90 -43.47 -23.53
CA GLU A 354 7.27 -43.58 -24.02
C GLU A 354 8.29 -43.66 -22.87
N GLN A 355 7.91 -43.21 -21.67
CA GLN A 355 8.75 -43.22 -20.47
C GLN A 355 8.47 -44.41 -19.53
N ALA A 356 7.45 -45.24 -19.85
CA ALA A 356 7.06 -46.44 -19.13
C ALA A 356 7.67 -47.68 -19.79
#